data_AF-A0A822AKQ8-F1
#
_entry.id   AF-A0A822AKQ8-F1
#
_cell.length_a   1.000
_cell.length_b   1.000
_cell.length_c   1.000
_cell.angle_alpha   90.00
_cell.angle_beta   90.00
_cell.angle_gamma   90.00
#
_symmetry.space_group_name_H-M   'P 1'
#
loop_
_entity.id
_entity.type
_entity.pdbx_description
1 polymer ?
#
loop_
_entity_poly.entity_id
_entity_poly.type
_entity_poly.pdbx_seq_one_letter_code
_entity_poly.pdbx_strand_id
1 'polypeptide(L)'
;MKSTEKDTHRRIRSEFPYKVEKLTQISIAVDDNIQLAATIWMPGMDGSQSINEEKFPAILEYLPYRKADRTSIRDEIRLKYLSGFGYVSIRVDIRGTG
;
A
#
# COMPACT_ATOMS: atom_id res chain seq x y z
N MET A 1 -19.21 27.69 30.82
CA MET A 1 -19.24 26.93 29.55
C MET A 1 -17.83 26.99 28.96
N LYS A 2 -16.99 25.98 29.20
CA LYS A 2 -15.58 26.00 28.78
C LYS A 2 -15.52 25.77 27.26
N SER A 3 -15.05 26.79 26.55
CA SER A 3 -14.71 26.73 25.13
C SER A 3 -13.64 25.66 24.91
N THR A 4 -13.98 24.58 24.22
CA THR A 4 -13.02 23.60 23.71
C THR A 4 -12.18 24.23 22.60
N GLU A 5 -10.93 24.56 22.90
CA GLU A 5 -9.91 24.86 21.90
C GLU A 5 -9.75 23.64 20.99
N LYS A 6 -10.03 23.81 19.69
CA LYS A 6 -9.78 22.78 18.68
C LYS A 6 -8.29 22.80 18.35
N ASP A 7 -7.62 21.69 18.62
CA ASP A 7 -6.22 21.45 18.26
C ASP A 7 -5.97 21.83 16.78
N THR A 8 -5.16 22.86 16.57
CA THR A 8 -4.98 23.59 15.28
C THR A 8 -3.79 23.03 14.46
N HIS A 9 -3.29 21.84 14.79
CA HIS A 9 -2.06 21.28 14.21
C HIS A 9 -2.26 20.19 13.14
N ARG A 10 -3.49 19.93 12.68
CA ARG A 10 -3.72 18.97 11.60
C ARG A 10 -3.29 19.54 10.24
N ARG A 11 -2.18 19.05 9.69
CA ARG A 11 -1.72 19.38 8.33
C ARG A 11 -1.90 18.19 7.39
N ILE A 12 -2.44 18.44 6.20
CA ILE A 12 -2.52 17.44 5.12
C ILE A 12 -1.21 17.53 4.34
N ARG A 13 -0.51 16.40 4.19
CA ARG A 13 0.65 16.30 3.31
C ARG A 13 0.21 15.77 1.95
N SER A 14 0.44 16.52 0.90
CA SER A 14 0.16 16.13 -0.50
C SER A 14 1.43 16.01 -1.35
N GLU A 15 2.58 16.39 -0.79
CA GLU A 15 3.90 16.21 -1.40
C GLU A 15 4.52 14.91 -0.91
N PHE A 16 4.92 14.06 -1.85
CA PHE A 16 5.42 12.73 -1.58
C PHE A 16 6.92 12.65 -1.94
N PRO A 17 7.79 12.21 -1.02
CA PRO A 17 9.21 12.03 -1.31
C PRO A 17 9.47 10.90 -2.33
N TYR A 18 8.58 9.92 -2.44
CA TYR A 18 8.73 8.79 -3.36
C TYR A 18 7.62 8.76 -4.41
N LYS A 19 7.99 8.41 -5.65
CA LYS A 19 7.01 8.00 -6.66
C LYS A 19 6.48 6.62 -6.32
N VAL A 20 5.25 6.31 -6.71
CA VAL A 20 4.63 5.02 -6.40
C VAL A 20 4.37 4.24 -7.68
N GLU A 21 4.95 3.05 -7.77
CA GLU A 21 4.66 2.07 -8.82
C GLU A 21 3.63 1.06 -8.30
N LYS A 22 2.66 0.69 -9.16
CA LYS A 22 1.64 -0.31 -8.83
C LYS A 22 1.92 -1.60 -9.61
N LEU A 23 2.26 -2.65 -8.87
CA LEU A 23 2.43 -4.00 -9.39
C LEU A 23 1.14 -4.78 -9.14
N THR A 24 0.53 -5.32 -10.19
CA THR A 24 -0.72 -6.06 -10.11
C THR A 24 -0.51 -7.52 -10.50
N GLN A 25 -1.40 -8.41 -10.04
CA GLN A 25 -1.34 -9.85 -10.31
C GLN A 25 -0.03 -10.50 -9.83
N ILE A 26 0.52 -10.00 -8.72
CA ILE A 26 1.68 -10.63 -8.10
C ILE A 26 1.23 -11.91 -7.41
N SER A 27 2.00 -12.97 -7.60
CA SER A 27 1.75 -14.27 -6.99
C SER A 27 2.69 -14.47 -5.79
N ILE A 28 2.12 -14.71 -4.61
CA ILE A 28 2.87 -14.99 -3.37
C ILE A 28 2.74 -16.48 -3.07
N ALA A 29 3.84 -17.22 -3.16
CA ALA A 29 3.89 -18.62 -2.76
C ALA A 29 3.85 -18.71 -1.22
N VAL A 30 2.94 -19.53 -0.69
CA VAL A 30 2.84 -19.82 0.76
C VAL A 30 3.33 -21.24 1.05
N ASP A 31 2.98 -22.19 0.19
CA ASP A 31 3.52 -23.54 0.14
C ASP A 31 3.58 -24.00 -1.32
N ASP A 32 3.97 -25.25 -1.56
CA ASP A 32 4.15 -25.82 -2.91
C ASP A 32 2.91 -25.72 -3.81
N ASN A 33 1.71 -25.65 -3.24
CA ASN A 33 0.44 -25.67 -3.98
C ASN A 33 -0.46 -24.47 -3.71
N ILE A 34 -0.05 -23.55 -2.83
CA ILE A 34 -0.78 -22.31 -2.50
C ILE A 34 -0.04 -21.11 -3.07
N GLN A 35 -0.76 -20.42 -3.93
CA GLN A 35 -0.41 -19.08 -4.41
C GLN A 35 -1.50 -18.11 -3.95
N LEU A 36 -1.10 -16.96 -3.41
CA LEU A 36 -2.01 -15.87 -3.11
C LEU A 36 -1.82 -14.74 -4.11
N ALA A 37 -2.92 -14.17 -4.61
CA ALA A 37 -2.88 -13.04 -5.51
C ALA A 37 -2.73 -11.74 -4.72
N ALA A 38 -1.85 -10.86 -5.19
CA ALA A 38 -1.52 -9.60 -4.54
C ALA A 38 -1.49 -8.42 -5.51
N THR A 39 -1.70 -7.24 -4.95
CA THR A 39 -1.34 -5.96 -5.56
C THR A 39 -0.39 -5.26 -4.62
N ILE A 40 0.72 -4.74 -5.17
CA ILE A 40 1.77 -4.08 -4.42
C ILE A 40 1.87 -2.64 -4.93
N TRP A 41 1.94 -1.70 -4.00
CA TRP A 41 2.35 -0.33 -4.25
C TRP A 41 3.76 -0.17 -3.69
N MET A 42 4.71 -0.02 -4.61
CA MET A 42 6.14 0.05 -4.32
C MET A 42 6.60 1.52 -4.37
N PRO A 43 7.27 2.05 -3.33
CA PRO A 43 8.01 3.30 -3.46
C PRO A 43 9.17 3.11 -4.44
N GLY A 44 9.28 4.00 -5.42
CA GLY A 44 10.37 4.05 -6.38
C GLY A 44 11.20 5.32 -6.22
N MET A 45 12.52 5.20 -6.43
CA MET A 45 13.38 6.35 -6.69
C MET A 45 13.16 6.86 -8.12
N ASP A 46 13.54 8.10 -8.36
CA ASP A 46 13.36 8.87 -9.58
C ASP A 46 14.13 8.35 -10.80
N GLY A 47 13.85 7.12 -11.24
CA GLY A 47 14.39 6.55 -12.49
C GLY A 47 15.92 6.34 -12.51
N SER A 48 16.63 6.66 -11.43
CA SER A 48 18.09 6.62 -11.33
C SER A 48 18.61 5.48 -10.45
N GLN A 49 17.80 4.91 -9.56
CA GLN A 49 18.23 3.86 -8.65
C GLN A 49 17.29 2.65 -8.75
N SER A 50 17.90 1.49 -8.98
CA SER A 50 17.18 0.24 -9.06
C SER A 50 16.56 -0.06 -7.69
N ILE A 51 15.30 -0.49 -7.68
CA ILE A 51 14.51 -0.94 -6.49
C ILE A 51 15.29 -1.95 -5.61
N ASN A 52 16.34 -2.55 -6.14
CA ASN A 52 17.12 -3.60 -5.49
C ASN A 52 18.08 -3.11 -4.39
N GLU A 53 18.37 -1.81 -4.28
CA GLU A 53 19.36 -1.32 -3.29
C GLU A 53 18.74 -0.70 -2.04
N GLU A 54 17.56 -0.09 -2.13
CA GLU A 54 16.89 0.55 -0.99
C GLU A 54 15.82 -0.36 -0.39
N LYS A 55 15.89 -0.60 0.92
CA LYS A 55 14.91 -1.42 1.65
C LYS A 55 13.88 -0.52 2.32
N PHE A 56 12.61 -0.78 2.04
CA PHE A 56 11.49 -0.07 2.63
C PHE A 56 10.72 -0.98 3.61
N PRO A 57 10.17 -0.43 4.71
CA PRO A 57 9.23 -1.16 5.55
C PRO A 57 7.97 -1.55 4.78
N ALA A 58 7.43 -2.73 5.04
CA ALA A 58 6.22 -3.22 4.38
C ALA A 58 4.99 -3.16 5.31
N ILE A 59 3.84 -2.81 4.73
CA ILE A 59 2.52 -2.88 5.36
C ILE A 59 1.71 -3.89 4.56
N LEU A 60 1.25 -4.95 5.23
CA LEU A 60 0.45 -6.00 4.63
C LEU A 60 -1.02 -5.87 5.04
N GLU A 61 -1.90 -5.70 4.06
CA GLU A 61 -3.35 -5.76 4.20
C GLU A 61 -3.85 -7.11 3.67
N TYR A 62 -4.28 -7.97 4.60
CA TYR A 62 -4.84 -9.29 4.30
C TYR A 62 -6.36 -9.23 4.40
N LEU A 63 -7.07 -9.44 3.29
CA LEU A 63 -8.51 -9.18 3.22
C LEU A 63 -9.32 -10.46 3.06
N PRO A 64 -10.44 -10.62 3.78
CA PRO A 64 -11.34 -11.75 3.61
C PRO A 64 -12.21 -11.65 2.33
N TYR A 65 -12.06 -10.57 1.56
CA TYR A 65 -12.81 -10.27 0.35
C TYR A 65 -11.86 -9.94 -0.80
N ARG A 66 -12.32 -10.11 -2.04
CA ARG A 66 -11.48 -9.92 -3.23
C ARG A 66 -10.92 -8.49 -3.31
N LYS A 67 -9.62 -8.38 -3.54
CA LYS A 67 -8.83 -7.13 -3.62
C LYS A 67 -9.36 -6.13 -4.63
N ALA A 68 -10.08 -6.61 -5.64
CA ALA A 68 -10.62 -5.82 -6.74
C ALA A 68 -12.08 -5.37 -6.51
N ASP A 69 -12.70 -5.68 -5.38
CA ASP A 69 -14.11 -5.37 -5.13
C ASP A 69 -14.30 -3.91 -4.65
N ARG A 70 -15.49 -3.57 -4.14
CA ARG A 70 -15.99 -2.18 -3.97
C ARG A 70 -15.07 -1.25 -3.17
N THR A 71 -14.19 -1.76 -2.31
CA THR A 71 -13.26 -0.91 -1.54
C THR A 71 -11.96 -0.59 -2.26
N SER A 72 -11.69 -1.23 -3.40
CA SER A 72 -10.44 -1.11 -4.17
C SER A 72 -10.04 0.34 -4.44
N ILE A 73 -10.97 1.19 -4.89
CA ILE A 73 -10.71 2.60 -5.17
C ILE A 73 -10.24 3.36 -3.91
N ARG A 74 -10.98 3.19 -2.81
CA ARG A 74 -10.67 3.87 -1.53
C ARG A 74 -9.32 3.43 -0.99
N ASP A 75 -9.06 2.13 -1.04
CA ASP A 75 -7.85 1.55 -0.47
C ASP A 75 -6.65 1.87 -1.37
N GLU A 76 -6.83 1.94 -2.70
CA GLU A 76 -5.80 2.40 -3.63
C GLU A 76 -5.30 3.82 -3.30
N ILE A 77 -6.18 4.72 -2.87
CA ILE A 77 -5.79 6.07 -2.42
C ILE A 77 -4.92 5.97 -1.16
N ARG A 78 -5.31 5.15 -0.17
CA ARG A 78 -4.62 5.02 1.11
C ARG A 78 -3.26 4.35 0.97
N LEU A 79 -3.19 3.27 0.20
CA LEU A 79 -1.98 2.48 0.01
C LEU A 79 -0.96 3.26 -0.84
N LYS A 80 -1.41 4.00 -1.86
CA LYS A 80 -0.54 4.96 -2.57
C LYS A 80 -0.03 6.08 -1.66
N TYR A 81 -0.88 6.61 -0.78
CA TYR A 81 -0.45 7.64 0.17
C TYR A 81 0.69 7.14 1.06
N LEU A 82 0.54 5.95 1.65
CA LEU A 82 1.58 5.35 2.48
C LEU A 82 2.85 5.07 1.68
N SER A 83 2.72 4.53 0.47
CA SER A 83 3.86 4.28 -0.40
C SER A 83 4.57 5.54 -0.87
N GLY A 84 3.87 6.66 -1.01
CA GLY A 84 4.49 7.95 -1.26
C GLY A 84 5.44 8.40 -0.15
N PHE A 85 5.32 7.84 1.07
CA PHE A 85 6.21 8.10 2.21
C PHE A 85 7.21 6.97 2.50
N GLY A 86 7.42 6.05 1.55
CA GLY A 86 8.46 5.01 1.68
C GLY A 86 8.00 3.73 2.37
N TYR A 87 6.70 3.39 2.28
CA TYR A 87 6.19 2.09 2.72
C TYR A 87 5.84 1.21 1.52
N VAL A 88 6.27 -0.05 1.51
CA VAL A 88 5.73 -1.03 0.57
C VAL A 88 4.34 -1.42 1.04
N SER A 89 3.31 -1.00 0.33
CA SER A 89 1.94 -1.35 0.69
C SER A 89 1.50 -2.57 -0.12
N ILE A 90 1.06 -3.63 0.55
CA ILE A 90 0.73 -4.91 -0.08
C ILE A 90 -0.71 -5.26 0.28
N ARG A 91 -1.53 -5.54 -0.73
CA ARG A 91 -2.89 -6.03 -0.54
C ARG A 91 -3.01 -7.43 -1.10
N VAL A 92 -3.46 -8.37 -0.28
CA VAL A 92 -3.49 -9.80 -0.61
C VAL A 92 -4.91 -10.34 -0.50
N ASP A 93 -5.30 -11.13 -1.50
CA ASP A 93 -6.49 -11.97 -1.43
C ASP A 93 -6.26 -13.11 -0.45
N ILE A 94 -7.14 -13.30 0.53
CA ILE A 94 -7.10 -14.46 1.42
C ILE A 94 -7.18 -15.76 0.60
N ARG A 95 -6.59 -16.83 1.11
CA ARG A 95 -6.70 -18.17 0.53
C ARG A 95 -8.17 -18.51 0.20
N GLY A 96 -8.39 -19.00 -1.03
CA GLY A 96 -9.73 -19.36 -1.51
C GLY A 96 -10.54 -18.18 -2.05
N THR A 97 -9.92 -17.00 -2.20
CA THR A 97 -10.51 -15.82 -2.83
C THR A 97 -9.57 -15.26 -3.90
N GLY A 98 -10.12 -14.56 -4.91
CA GLY A 98 -9.35 -14.05 -6.05
C GLY A 98 -10.04 -14.31 -7.38
#